data_AF-A0A069ISI3-F1
#
_entry.id   AF-A0A069ISI3-F1
#
_cell.length_a   1.000
_cell.length_b   1.000
_cell.length_c   1.000
_cell.angle_alpha   90.00
_cell.angle_beta   90.00
_cell.angle_gamma   90.00
#
_symmetry.space_group_name_H-M   'P 1'
#
loop_
_entity.id
_entity.type
_entity.pdbx_description
1 polymer ?
#
loop_
_entity_poly.entity_id
_entity_poly.type
_entity_poly.pdbx_seq_one_letter_code
_entity_poly.pdbx_strand_id
1 'polypeptide(L)'
;MTMSILPTSAPLVLALICLAAALRSAWLWYQTSRVQIVPLWETLGQIEPVSGSDNHWIVGMMTAAQQSAALNRSAAIWTGGAALAGAASTVAGALL
;
A
#
# COMPACT_ATOMS: atom_id res chain seq x y z
N MET A 1 26.97 15.52 -32.07
CA MET A 1 27.49 15.81 -30.72
C MET A 1 26.30 16.24 -29.88
N THR A 2 25.56 15.27 -29.34
CA THR A 2 24.38 15.51 -28.50
C THR A 2 24.86 15.79 -27.07
N MET A 3 24.68 17.03 -26.60
CA MET A 3 24.97 17.39 -25.22
C MET A 3 23.95 16.71 -24.30
N SER A 4 24.40 15.88 -23.36
CA SER A 4 23.53 15.30 -22.35
C SER A 4 23.01 16.44 -21.45
N ILE A 5 21.70 16.56 -21.33
CA ILE A 5 21.03 17.65 -20.61
C ILE A 5 20.87 17.31 -19.12
N LEU A 6 21.09 16.04 -18.75
CA LEU A 6 20.93 15.49 -17.40
C LEU A 6 22.25 14.90 -16.87
N PRO A 7 22.49 14.95 -15.55
CA PRO A 7 23.61 14.27 -14.93
C PRO A 7 23.43 12.74 -15.03
N THR A 8 24.52 12.01 -15.29
CA THR A 8 24.52 10.54 -15.48
C THR A 8 24.00 9.76 -14.28
N SER A 9 23.97 10.36 -13.09
CA SER A 9 23.44 9.75 -11.86
C SER A 9 21.92 9.86 -11.71
N ALA A 10 21.24 10.72 -12.47
CA ALA A 10 19.78 10.94 -12.37
C ALA A 10 18.92 9.66 -12.53
N PRO A 11 19.12 8.81 -13.56
CA PRO A 11 18.30 7.60 -13.72
C PRO A 11 18.50 6.61 -12.57
N LEU A 12 19.71 6.52 -12.02
CA LEU A 12 20.03 5.65 -10.88
C LEU A 12 19.28 6.09 -9.63
N VAL A 13 19.28 7.40 -9.34
CA VAL A 13 18.53 7.95 -8.19
C VAL A 13 17.03 7.67 -8.33
N LEU A 14 16.46 7.90 -9.52
CA LEU A 14 15.05 7.61 -9.79
C LEU A 14 14.72 6.11 -9.67
N ALA A 15 15.61 5.23 -10.12
CA ALA A 15 15.45 3.78 -9.97
C ALA A 15 15.45 3.35 -8.49
N LEU A 16 16.32 3.94 -7.67
CA LEU A 16 16.34 3.66 -6.23
C LEU A 16 15.07 4.15 -5.52
N ILE A 17 14.57 5.34 -5.89
CA ILE A 17 13.28 5.85 -5.38
C ILE A 17 12.13 4.91 -5.78
N CYS A 18 12.11 4.46 -7.04
CA CYS A 18 11.13 3.49 -7.52
C CYS A 18 11.16 2.20 -6.70
N LEU A 19 12.34 1.62 -6.48
CA LEU A 19 12.50 0.39 -5.70
C LEU A 19 12.01 0.57 -4.26
N ALA A 20 12.42 1.65 -3.59
CA ALA A 20 11.99 1.94 -2.22
C ALA A 20 10.46 2.11 -2.12
N ALA A 21 9.86 2.84 -3.06
CA ALA A 21 8.42 3.02 -3.13
C ALA A 21 7.67 1.71 -3.40
N ALA A 22 8.20 0.86 -4.30
CA ALA A 22 7.62 -0.44 -4.62
C ALA A 22 7.67 -1.39 -3.41
N LEU A 23 8.81 -1.46 -2.70
CA LEU A 23 8.93 -2.27 -1.48
C LEU A 23 7.99 -1.77 -0.39
N ARG A 24 7.86 -0.45 -0.21
CA ARG A 24 6.92 0.12 0.74
C ARG A 24 5.47 -0.21 0.39
N SER A 25 5.12 -0.13 -0.89
CA SER A 25 3.80 -0.51 -1.38
C SER A 25 3.52 -2.00 -1.13
N ALA A 26 4.44 -2.88 -1.47
CA ALA A 26 4.31 -4.33 -1.26
C ALA A 26 4.10 -4.68 0.22
N TRP A 27 4.83 -4.01 1.13
CA TRP A 27 4.63 -4.18 2.57
C TRP A 27 3.22 -3.78 3.02
N LEU A 28 2.67 -2.67 2.50
CA LEU A 28 1.33 -2.21 2.85
C LEU A 28 0.24 -3.15 2.30
N TRP A 29 0.41 -3.69 1.09
CA TRP A 29 -0.46 -4.73 0.55
C TRP A 29 -0.44 -6.00 1.42
N TYR A 30 0.75 -6.43 1.84
CA TYR A 30 0.89 -7.54 2.78
C TYR A 30 0.18 -7.28 4.10
N GLN A 31 0.35 -6.09 4.70
CA GLN A 31 -0.36 -5.72 5.92
C GLN A 31 -1.87 -5.73 5.74
N THR A 32 -2.37 -5.25 4.60
CA THR A 32 -3.80 -5.27 4.28
C THR A 32 -4.35 -6.70 4.22
N SER A 33 -3.61 -7.63 3.62
CA SER A 33 -4.01 -9.06 3.56
C SER A 33 -4.09 -9.75 4.93
N ARG A 34 -3.53 -9.14 5.98
CA ARG A 34 -3.55 -9.67 7.35
C ARG A 34 -4.64 -9.07 8.22
N VAL A 35 -5.47 -8.16 7.70
CA VAL A 35 -6.62 -7.62 8.43
C VAL A 35 -7.66 -8.73 8.57
N GLN A 36 -7.89 -9.16 9.80
CA GLN A 36 -8.86 -10.19 10.13
C GLN A 36 -10.20 -9.57 10.48
N ILE A 37 -11.28 -10.24 10.08
CA ILE A 37 -12.62 -9.91 10.54
C ILE A 37 -12.81 -10.61 11.88
N VAL A 38 -12.94 -9.81 12.94
CA VAL A 38 -13.17 -10.29 14.30
C VAL A 38 -14.50 -9.69 14.78
N PRO A 39 -15.44 -10.49 15.31
CA PRO A 39 -16.71 -9.97 15.79
C PRO A 39 -16.52 -9.09 17.02
N LEU A 40 -17.42 -8.14 17.23
CA LEU A 40 -17.31 -7.16 18.31
C LEU A 40 -17.18 -7.81 19.70
N TRP A 41 -17.96 -8.86 20.00
CA TRP A 41 -17.89 -9.52 21.31
C TRP A 41 -16.48 -10.08 21.59
N GLU A 42 -15.81 -10.65 20.59
CA GLU A 42 -14.47 -11.22 20.75
C GLU A 42 -13.44 -10.11 20.97
N THR A 43 -13.55 -8.99 20.24
CA THR A 43 -12.66 -7.82 20.46
C THR A 43 -12.82 -7.21 21.85
N LEU A 44 -13.99 -7.37 22.48
CA LEU A 44 -14.28 -6.91 23.84
C LEU A 44 -13.98 -7.96 24.92
N GLY A 45 -13.52 -9.16 24.54
CA GLY A 45 -13.27 -10.26 25.47
C GLY A 45 -14.55 -10.83 26.10
N GLN A 46 -15.68 -10.68 25.42
CA GLN A 46 -16.99 -11.16 25.88
C GLN A 46 -17.30 -12.54 25.28
N ILE A 47 -18.25 -13.24 25.89
CA ILE A 47 -18.79 -14.49 25.33
C ILE A 47 -19.73 -14.13 24.17
N GLU A 48 -19.80 -14.99 23.16
CA GLU A 48 -20.74 -14.82 22.05
C GLU A 48 -22.19 -14.68 22.56
N PRO A 49 -22.91 -13.60 22.15
CA PRO A 49 -24.28 -13.41 22.58
C PRO A 49 -25.24 -14.36 21.85
N VAL A 50 -26.15 -14.99 22.62
CA VAL A 50 -27.15 -15.93 22.09
C VAL A 50 -28.10 -15.27 21.07
N SER A 51 -28.36 -13.97 21.22
CA SER A 51 -29.13 -13.16 20.27
C SER A 51 -28.31 -11.95 19.81
N GLY A 52 -28.32 -11.66 18.51
CA GLY A 52 -27.63 -10.49 17.97
C GLY A 52 -26.15 -10.71 17.61
N SER A 53 -25.67 -11.96 17.59
CA SER A 53 -24.31 -12.30 17.11
C SER A 53 -24.06 -11.75 15.69
N ASP A 54 -25.05 -11.81 14.80
CA ASP A 54 -24.97 -11.25 13.44
C ASP A 54 -24.60 -9.75 13.43
N ASN A 55 -25.19 -8.95 14.32
CA ASN A 55 -24.86 -7.53 14.42
C ASN A 55 -23.40 -7.31 14.84
N HIS A 56 -22.86 -8.18 15.70
CA HIS A 56 -21.48 -8.09 16.15
C HIS A 56 -20.50 -8.47 15.03
N TRP A 57 -20.86 -9.44 14.19
CA TRP A 57 -20.13 -9.77 12.96
C TRP A 57 -20.19 -8.63 11.94
N ILE A 58 -21.34 -7.98 11.77
CA ILE A 58 -21.47 -6.81 10.88
C ILE A 58 -20.53 -5.69 11.33
N VAL A 59 -20.51 -5.36 12.61
CA VAL A 59 -19.58 -4.34 13.15
C VAL A 59 -18.12 -4.75 12.94
N GLY A 60 -17.80 -6.03 13.16
CA GLY A 60 -16.47 -6.58 12.91
C GLY A 60 -16.04 -6.44 11.44
N MET A 61 -16.92 -6.79 10.50
CA MET A 61 -16.71 -6.62 9.06
C MET A 61 -16.50 -5.16 8.68
N MET A 62 -17.33 -4.25 9.21
CA MET A 62 -17.19 -2.81 8.94
C MET A 62 -15.86 -2.27 9.45
N THR A 63 -15.41 -2.72 10.63
CA THR A 63 -14.14 -2.31 11.24
C THR A 63 -12.95 -2.79 10.41
N ALA A 64 -12.94 -4.08 10.04
CA ALA A 64 -11.92 -4.67 9.18
C ALA A 64 -11.89 -4.00 7.79
N ALA A 65 -13.05 -3.71 7.21
CA ALA A 65 -13.15 -3.02 5.92
C ALA A 65 -12.56 -1.60 5.97
N GLN A 66 -12.83 -0.84 7.04
CA GLN A 66 -12.25 0.50 7.23
C GLN A 66 -10.73 0.45 7.39
N GLN A 67 -10.22 -0.49 8.19
CA GLN A 67 -8.78 -0.66 8.39
C GLN A 67 -8.08 -1.07 7.08
N SER A 68 -8.66 -2.03 6.36
CA SER A 68 -8.20 -2.48 5.05
C SER A 68 -8.20 -1.34 4.03
N ALA A 69 -9.27 -0.53 3.97
CA ALA A 69 -9.36 0.61 3.07
C ALA A 69 -8.27 1.67 3.32
N ALA A 70 -7.95 1.97 4.59
CA ALA A 70 -6.90 2.92 4.95
C ALA A 70 -5.50 2.44 4.50
N LEU A 71 -5.21 1.15 4.72
CA LEU A 71 -3.95 0.54 4.28
C LEU A 71 -3.86 0.48 2.75
N ASN A 72 -4.94 0.06 2.06
CA ASN A 72 -5.01 0.01 0.60
C ASN A 72 -4.81 1.37 -0.05
N ARG A 73 -5.41 2.43 0.50
CA ARG A 73 -5.19 3.80 0.03
C ARG A 73 -3.70 4.15 0.08
N SER A 74 -3.05 3.86 1.19
CA SER A 74 -1.62 4.13 1.35
C SER A 74 -0.79 3.28 0.38
N ALA A 75 -1.11 1.99 0.24
CA ALA A 75 -0.43 1.08 -0.68
C ALA A 75 -0.49 1.59 -2.12
N ALA A 76 -1.68 2.04 -2.56
CA ALA A 76 -1.93 2.58 -3.90
C ALA A 76 -1.13 3.86 -4.18
N ILE A 77 -1.03 4.78 -3.20
CA ILE A 77 -0.20 5.99 -3.34
C ILE A 77 1.27 5.61 -3.61
N TRP A 78 1.81 4.66 -2.85
CA TRP A 78 3.18 4.18 -3.06
C TRP A 78 3.35 3.42 -4.37
N THR A 79 2.35 2.64 -4.81
CA THR A 79 2.37 2.01 -6.14
C THR A 79 2.45 3.06 -7.24
N GLY A 80 1.60 4.10 -7.18
CA GLY A 80 1.59 5.18 -8.16
C GLY A 80 2.93 5.95 -8.18
N GLY A 81 3.48 6.25 -7.00
CA GLY A 81 4.78 6.89 -6.89
C GLY A 81 5.92 6.05 -7.48
N ALA A 82 5.92 4.74 -7.24
CA ALA A 82 6.89 3.82 -7.83
C ALA A 82 6.79 3.80 -9.37
N ALA A 83 5.56 3.70 -9.90
CA ALA A 83 5.33 3.68 -11.34
C ALA A 83 5.84 4.98 -12.02
N LEU A 84 5.56 6.14 -11.43
CA LEU A 84 6.04 7.42 -11.93
C LEU A 84 7.57 7.54 -11.89
N ALA A 85 8.20 7.15 -10.77
CA ALA A 85 9.65 7.19 -10.64
C ALA A 85 10.34 6.21 -11.62
N GLY A 86 9.78 5.02 -11.81
CA GLY A 86 10.27 4.03 -12.79
C GLY A 86 10.15 4.52 -14.24
N ALA A 87 9.02 5.13 -14.59
CA ALA A 87 8.83 5.74 -15.91
C ALA A 87 9.84 6.89 -16.14
N ALA A 88 10.00 7.78 -15.16
CA ALA A 88 10.96 8.88 -15.23
C ALA A 88 12.41 8.38 -15.35
N SER A 89 12.78 7.33 -14.61
CA SER A 89 14.10 6.69 -14.70
C SER A 89 14.37 6.16 -16.12
N THR A 90 13.39 5.50 -16.72
CA THR A 90 13.49 4.95 -18.08
C THR A 90 13.68 6.05 -19.12
N VAL A 91 12.88 7.11 -19.05
CA VAL A 91 12.99 8.27 -19.95
C VAL A 91 14.33 8.98 -19.77
N ALA A 92 14.76 9.23 -18.53
CA ALA A 92 16.05 9.86 -18.25
C ALA A 92 17.22 9.02 -18.77
N GLY A 93 17.16 7.70 -18.61
CA GLY A 93 18.18 6.79 -19.15
C GLY A 93 18.26 6.78 -20.67
N ALA A 94 17.13 6.99 -21.37
CA ALA A 94 17.09 7.08 -22.83
C ALA A 94 17.62 8.42 -23.40
N LEU A 95 17.74 9.45 -22.55
CA LEU A 95 18.19 10.80 -22.93
C LEU A 95 19.67 11.07 -22.61
N LEU A 96 20.38 10.11 -22.03
CA LEU A 96 21.83 10.13 -21.77
C LEU A 96 22.59 9.51 -22.94
#